data_AF-A0A9E0KQU1-F1
#
_entry.id   AF-A0A9E0KQU1-F1
#
_cell.length_a   1.000
_cell.length_b   1.000
_cell.length_c   1.000
_cell.angle_alpha   90.00
_cell.angle_beta   90.00
_cell.angle_gamma   90.00
#
_symmetry.space_group_name_H-M   'P 1'
#
loop_
_entity.id
_entity.type
_entity.pdbx_description
1 polymer ?
#
loop_
_entity_poly.entity_id
_entity_poly.type
_entity_poly.pdbx_seq_one_letter_code
_entity_poly.pdbx_strand_id
1 'polypeptide(L)'
;MRSRTLQKSILFLFTVSALLLLAACGPSTGGTTPSLESAPAVVATTDTAAVPTAPPASVGEAYPPPAAVVEGVEPYPGAGEAAPPPANPPGDYPPAAETFQEPRFRFDTPITAATAIITGQAPPDTSLAIMDVTYNGSLLGAGRSDSSGRFSIPVSGLVAGNRIGIGIGEIPSGQSLNDLAEHYFPYRGEGFMNLPNVGIFYDTVLIEP
;
A
#
# COMPACT_ATOMS: atom_id res chain seq x y z
N MET A 1 -34.95 -39.66 1.80
CA MET A 1 -35.42 -39.09 3.09
C MET A 1 -34.71 -37.79 3.54
N ARG A 2 -33.60 -37.33 2.94
CA ARG A 2 -32.80 -36.19 3.46
C ARG A 2 -33.44 -34.78 3.45
N SER A 3 -34.54 -34.51 2.73
CA SER A 3 -35.08 -33.14 2.63
C SER A 3 -35.84 -32.63 3.86
N ARG A 4 -36.46 -33.52 4.66
CA ARG A 4 -37.33 -33.12 5.79
C ARG A 4 -36.60 -32.48 6.96
N THR A 5 -35.29 -32.68 7.10
CA THR A 5 -34.46 -31.99 8.11
C THR A 5 -34.09 -30.59 7.66
N LEU A 6 -33.60 -30.44 6.42
CA LEU A 6 -33.17 -29.14 5.86
C LEU A 6 -34.31 -28.10 5.91
N GLN A 7 -35.52 -28.50 5.53
CA GLN A 7 -36.70 -27.63 5.53
C GLN A 7 -37.12 -27.16 6.94
N LYS A 8 -36.81 -27.94 8.00
CA LYS A 8 -37.03 -27.51 9.39
C LYS A 8 -35.98 -26.50 9.86
N SER A 9 -34.71 -26.70 9.51
CA SER A 9 -33.65 -25.75 9.84
C SER A 9 -33.87 -24.39 9.17
N ILE A 10 -34.28 -24.38 7.90
CA ILE A 10 -34.59 -23.13 7.16
C ILE A 10 -35.74 -22.36 7.83
N LEU A 11 -36.82 -23.04 8.21
CA LEU A 11 -37.97 -22.40 8.88
C LEU A 11 -37.57 -21.77 10.22
N PHE A 12 -36.78 -22.48 11.03
CA PHE A 12 -36.35 -22.02 12.35
C PHE A 12 -35.42 -20.80 12.25
N LEU A 13 -34.50 -20.80 11.30
CA LEU A 13 -33.55 -19.70 11.09
C LEU A 13 -34.25 -18.43 10.60
N PHE A 14 -35.28 -18.55 9.77
CA PHE A 14 -36.15 -17.43 9.39
C PHE A 14 -36.89 -16.81 10.59
N THR A 15 -37.44 -17.62 11.49
CA THR A 15 -38.11 -17.10 12.70
C THR A 15 -37.17 -16.38 13.67
N VAL A 16 -35.90 -16.78 13.75
CA VAL A 16 -34.90 -16.06 14.57
C VAL A 16 -34.48 -14.74 13.90
N SER A 17 -34.26 -14.73 12.59
CA SER A 17 -33.90 -13.52 11.84
C SER A 17 -35.00 -12.46 11.89
N ALA A 18 -36.26 -12.85 11.75
CA ALA A 18 -37.41 -11.94 11.85
C ALA A 18 -37.56 -11.29 13.24
N LEU A 19 -37.09 -11.96 14.31
CA LEU A 19 -37.19 -11.44 15.68
C LEU A 19 -36.10 -10.41 16.01
N LEU A 20 -34.91 -10.51 15.40
CA LEU A 20 -33.82 -9.53 15.59
C LEU A 20 -34.11 -8.16 14.96
N LEU A 21 -34.87 -8.13 13.86
CA LEU A 21 -35.15 -6.90 13.10
C LEU A 21 -36.07 -5.89 13.82
N LEU A 22 -36.69 -6.28 14.93
CA LEU A 22 -37.63 -5.44 15.69
C LEU A 22 -37.00 -4.62 16.83
N ALA A 23 -35.68 -4.76 17.08
CA ALA A 23 -35.00 -4.17 18.23
C ALA A 23 -34.14 -2.92 17.93
N ALA A 24 -34.08 -2.46 16.66
CA ALA A 24 -33.06 -1.53 16.18
C ALA A 24 -33.58 -0.13 15.78
N CYS A 25 -34.61 0.39 16.47
CA CYS A 25 -35.16 1.73 16.19
C CYS A 25 -35.24 2.59 17.47
N GLY A 26 -34.31 3.55 17.59
CA GLY A 26 -34.26 4.52 18.68
C GLY A 26 -33.71 5.86 18.18
N PRO A 27 -34.38 7.01 18.43
CA PRO A 27 -33.99 8.30 17.89
C PRO A 27 -33.07 9.11 18.83
N SER A 28 -32.15 9.89 18.27
CA SER A 28 -31.42 10.96 18.97
C SER A 28 -31.13 12.14 18.01
N THR A 29 -31.03 13.35 18.57
CA THR A 29 -31.16 14.63 17.84
C THR A 29 -30.15 15.69 18.30
N GLY A 30 -29.73 16.58 17.38
CA GLY A 30 -28.76 17.67 17.64
C GLY A 30 -27.32 17.24 17.35
N GLY A 31 -26.37 18.09 16.93
CA GLY A 31 -26.25 19.55 17.06
C GLY A 31 -25.08 19.88 18.02
N THR A 32 -24.18 20.85 17.81
CA THR A 32 -24.08 21.96 16.83
C THR A 32 -22.62 22.38 16.60
N THR A 33 -22.35 23.17 15.55
CA THR A 33 -21.08 23.88 15.30
C THR A 33 -20.80 25.03 16.30
N PRO A 34 -19.52 25.43 16.45
CA PRO A 34 -19.08 26.80 16.13
C PRO A 34 -17.92 26.78 15.11
N SER A 35 -17.76 27.70 14.15
CA SER A 35 -17.88 29.16 14.10
C SER A 35 -16.64 29.92 14.62
N LEU A 36 -16.06 30.72 13.72
CA LEU A 36 -14.94 31.65 13.96
C LEU A 36 -15.46 33.00 14.48
N GLU A 37 -14.63 33.74 15.22
CA GLU A 37 -14.75 35.19 15.41
C GLU A 37 -13.35 35.83 15.59
N SER A 38 -13.24 37.15 15.38
CA SER A 38 -11.98 37.88 15.12
C SER A 38 -11.60 38.92 16.20
N ALA A 39 -10.35 39.39 16.14
CA ALA A 39 -9.77 40.38 17.06
C ALA A 39 -10.06 41.86 16.69
N PRO A 40 -9.72 42.79 17.61
CA PRO A 40 -8.94 44.00 17.29
C PRO A 40 -7.61 44.03 18.10
N ALA A 41 -6.44 44.50 17.63
CA ALA A 41 -6.06 45.82 17.07
C ALA A 41 -6.11 46.96 18.12
N VAL A 42 -5.12 47.85 18.29
CA VAL A 42 -3.88 48.23 17.55
C VAL A 42 -2.68 48.36 18.55
N VAL A 43 -1.45 48.89 18.33
CA VAL A 43 -0.84 49.86 17.37
C VAL A 43 0.63 49.46 17.01
N ALA A 44 1.50 50.39 16.56
CA ALA A 44 2.89 50.11 16.14
C ALA A 44 3.87 51.27 16.40
N THR A 45 5.19 50.98 16.45
CA THR A 45 6.31 51.94 16.18
C THR A 45 7.60 51.24 15.73
N THR A 46 8.05 51.63 14.53
CA THR A 46 9.44 51.78 14.02
C THR A 46 10.66 51.15 14.72
N ASP A 47 11.35 50.29 13.95
CA ASP A 47 12.74 50.47 13.47
C ASP A 47 13.94 50.48 14.44
N THR A 48 14.78 49.43 14.35
CA THR A 48 16.25 49.53 14.16
C THR A 48 16.79 48.13 13.83
N ALA A 49 17.64 47.99 12.80
CA ALA A 49 18.28 46.73 12.49
C ALA A 49 19.43 46.40 13.48
N ALA A 50 19.27 45.32 14.25
CA ALA A 50 20.31 44.78 15.13
C ALA A 50 20.72 43.37 14.67
N VAL A 51 22.02 43.16 14.45
CA VAL A 51 22.59 41.84 14.12
C VAL A 51 22.43 40.91 15.33
N PRO A 52 21.93 39.66 15.17
CA PRO A 52 21.86 38.70 16.27
C PRO A 52 23.27 38.36 16.75
N THR A 53 23.66 38.93 17.88
CA THR A 53 24.90 38.58 18.57
C THR A 53 24.78 37.15 19.13
N ALA A 54 25.87 36.38 19.04
CA ALA A 54 25.87 34.98 19.46
C ALA A 54 25.52 34.82 20.97
N PRO A 55 24.88 33.71 21.36
CA PRO A 55 24.61 33.42 22.77
C PRO A 55 25.91 33.41 23.61
N PRO A 56 25.87 33.86 24.88
CA PRO A 56 27.03 33.81 25.75
C PRO A 56 27.45 32.35 26.03
N ALA A 57 28.75 32.08 25.96
CA ALA A 57 29.28 30.73 26.13
C ALA A 57 29.15 30.24 27.58
N SER A 58 28.22 29.31 27.82
CA SER A 58 28.14 28.55 29.07
C SER A 58 29.26 27.51 29.14
N VAL A 59 30.29 27.79 29.93
CA VAL A 59 31.31 26.80 30.31
C VAL A 59 30.63 25.74 31.21
N GLY A 60 30.63 24.47 30.82
CA GLY A 60 30.00 23.44 31.66
C GLY A 60 30.04 21.99 31.17
N GLU A 61 29.95 21.74 29.86
CA GLU A 61 30.05 20.39 29.29
C GLU A 61 31.03 20.39 28.11
N ALA A 62 32.25 19.93 28.37
CA ALA A 62 33.17 19.58 27.30
C ALA A 62 32.62 18.36 26.55
N TYR A 63 32.79 18.34 25.23
CA TYR A 63 32.64 17.10 24.48
C TYR A 63 33.47 16.00 25.17
N PRO A 64 32.95 14.77 25.32
CA PRO A 64 33.80 13.66 25.74
C PRO A 64 34.99 13.62 24.78
N PRO A 65 36.24 13.50 25.28
CA PRO A 65 37.38 13.34 24.41
C PRO A 65 37.12 12.16 23.47
N PRO A 66 37.45 12.27 22.17
CA PRO A 66 37.13 11.22 21.20
C PRO A 66 37.63 9.90 21.77
N ALA A 67 36.71 8.93 21.90
CA ALA A 67 37.01 7.65 22.51
C ALA A 67 38.27 7.08 21.85
N ALA A 68 39.26 6.70 22.67
CA ALA A 68 40.57 6.29 22.18
C ALA A 68 40.40 5.30 21.04
N VAL A 69 40.95 5.65 19.87
CA VAL A 69 40.72 4.88 18.64
C VAL A 69 41.11 3.44 18.90
N VAL A 70 40.14 2.54 18.75
CA VAL A 70 40.39 1.11 18.92
C VAL A 70 41.15 0.65 17.69
N GLU A 71 42.48 0.69 17.78
CA GLU A 71 43.37 0.00 16.84
C GLU A 71 42.98 -1.48 16.84
N GLY A 72 42.32 -1.92 15.76
CA GLY A 72 41.57 -3.18 15.76
C GLY A 72 40.47 -3.31 14.70
N VAL A 73 40.18 -2.26 13.91
CA VAL A 73 39.45 -2.39 12.64
C VAL A 73 40.33 -1.83 11.52
N GLU A 74 40.98 -2.71 10.77
CA GLU A 74 41.82 -2.38 9.61
C GLU A 74 41.05 -1.48 8.62
N PRO A 75 41.48 -0.23 8.38
CA PRO A 75 40.74 0.71 7.55
C PRO A 75 41.01 0.43 6.06
N TYR A 76 40.16 -0.43 5.47
CA TYR A 76 40.36 -1.09 4.16
C TYR A 76 41.53 -2.10 4.17
N PRO A 77 41.54 -3.08 3.24
CA PRO A 77 42.73 -3.90 2.99
C PRO A 77 43.95 -3.02 2.68
N GLY A 78 45.10 -3.38 3.24
CA GLY A 78 46.38 -2.71 2.99
C GLY A 78 46.80 -2.77 1.53
N ALA A 79 47.75 -1.91 1.13
CA ALA A 79 48.22 -1.77 -0.24
C ALA A 79 49.01 -3.01 -0.73
N GLY A 80 48.27 -4.04 -1.16
CA GLY A 80 48.78 -5.35 -1.56
C GLY A 80 47.73 -6.45 -1.37
N GLU A 81 46.87 -6.30 -0.37
CA GLU A 81 45.78 -7.23 -0.09
C GLU A 81 44.61 -6.99 -1.06
N ALA A 82 44.13 -8.07 -1.68
CA ALA A 82 42.86 -8.04 -2.40
C ALA A 82 41.72 -7.94 -1.39
N ALA A 83 40.73 -7.08 -1.66
CA ALA A 83 39.49 -7.08 -0.89
C ALA A 83 38.82 -8.46 -0.97
N PRO A 84 38.25 -8.98 0.13
CA PRO A 84 37.51 -10.25 0.09
C PRO A 84 36.36 -10.14 -0.92
N PRO A 85 36.06 -11.20 -1.68
CA PRO A 85 34.94 -11.19 -2.62
C PRO A 85 33.63 -10.90 -1.89
N PRO A 86 32.69 -10.17 -2.51
CA PRO A 86 31.41 -9.85 -1.89
C PRO A 86 30.65 -11.14 -1.53
N ALA A 87 30.07 -11.18 -0.33
CA ALA A 87 29.39 -12.37 0.20
C ALA A 87 28.26 -12.89 -0.69
N ASN A 88 27.66 -11.99 -1.49
CA ASN A 88 26.86 -12.34 -2.66
C ASN A 88 27.54 -11.70 -3.89
N PRO A 89 28.17 -12.47 -4.79
CA PRO A 89 28.64 -11.93 -6.06
C PRO A 89 27.45 -11.51 -6.93
N PRO A 90 27.60 -10.49 -7.79
CA PRO A 90 26.60 -10.20 -8.82
C PRO A 90 26.48 -11.42 -9.75
N GLY A 91 25.23 -11.76 -10.13
CA GLY A 91 24.97 -12.87 -11.05
C GLY A 91 25.56 -12.64 -12.44
N ASP A 92 25.72 -13.73 -13.19
CA ASP A 92 26.27 -13.70 -14.55
C ASP A 92 25.50 -12.73 -15.47
N TYR A 93 26.24 -12.07 -16.37
CA TYR A 93 25.70 -11.12 -17.33
C TYR A 93 25.82 -11.66 -18.78
N PRO A 94 24.77 -11.57 -19.62
CA PRO A 94 23.44 -11.03 -19.33
C PRO A 94 22.66 -11.90 -18.32
N PRO A 95 21.76 -11.30 -17.51
CA PRO A 95 20.93 -12.05 -16.59
C PRO A 95 20.08 -13.09 -17.33
N ALA A 96 19.76 -14.19 -16.65
CA ALA A 96 18.90 -15.23 -17.19
C ALA A 96 17.54 -14.66 -17.61
N ALA A 97 17.03 -15.11 -18.76
CA ALA A 97 15.76 -14.61 -19.30
C ALA A 97 14.60 -14.89 -18.33
N GLU A 98 13.86 -13.84 -17.97
CA GLU A 98 12.70 -13.97 -17.09
C GLU A 98 11.60 -14.83 -17.74
N THR A 99 11.00 -15.72 -16.95
CA THR A 99 9.85 -16.52 -17.36
C THR A 99 8.62 -16.08 -16.57
N PHE A 100 7.47 -16.10 -17.26
CA PHE A 100 6.17 -15.69 -16.75
C PHE A 100 5.17 -16.84 -16.91
N GLN A 101 4.25 -16.99 -15.97
CA GLN A 101 3.21 -18.03 -15.97
C GLN A 101 1.86 -17.39 -16.29
N GLU A 102 1.11 -17.97 -17.22
CA GLU A 102 -0.20 -17.49 -17.66
C GLU A 102 -1.34 -18.33 -17.04
N PRO A 103 -2.52 -17.76 -16.71
CA PRO A 103 -2.90 -16.36 -16.89
C PRO A 103 -2.20 -15.42 -15.89
N ARG A 104 -1.49 -14.42 -16.39
CA ARG A 104 -0.73 -13.47 -15.57
C ARG A 104 -1.54 -12.23 -15.21
N PHE A 105 -1.12 -11.54 -14.16
CA PHE A 105 -1.68 -10.24 -13.79
C PHE A 105 -1.45 -9.24 -14.92
N ARG A 106 -2.53 -8.69 -15.47
CA ARG A 106 -2.49 -7.71 -16.57
C ARG A 106 -3.78 -6.89 -16.63
N PHE A 107 -3.66 -5.57 -16.71
CA PHE A 107 -4.79 -4.71 -17.10
C PHE A 107 -5.15 -4.85 -18.59
N ASP A 108 -6.44 -4.86 -18.93
CA ASP A 108 -6.87 -4.55 -20.30
C ASP A 108 -6.74 -3.02 -20.49
N THR A 109 -6.02 -2.59 -21.52
CA THR A 109 -5.66 -1.18 -21.77
C THR A 109 -6.23 -0.66 -23.09
N PRO A 110 -6.54 0.64 -23.24
CA PRO A 110 -6.29 1.75 -22.30
C PRO A 110 -7.32 1.83 -21.16
N ILE A 111 -6.96 2.57 -20.10
CA ILE A 111 -7.86 2.92 -18.98
C ILE A 111 -7.84 4.44 -18.83
N THR A 112 -8.98 5.10 -19.02
CA THR A 112 -9.12 6.56 -18.84
C THR A 112 -9.82 6.91 -17.53
N ALA A 113 -9.77 8.18 -17.11
CA ALA A 113 -10.46 8.65 -15.90
C ALA A 113 -12.00 8.46 -15.91
N ALA A 114 -12.61 8.23 -17.08
CA ALA A 114 -14.03 7.91 -17.22
C ALA A 114 -14.38 6.41 -17.00
N THR A 115 -13.39 5.56 -16.73
CA THR A 115 -13.56 4.10 -16.63
C THR A 115 -14.23 3.70 -15.31
N ALA A 116 -15.51 3.31 -15.36
CA ALA A 116 -16.26 2.86 -14.16
C ALA A 116 -16.06 1.38 -13.80
N ILE A 117 -15.58 0.56 -14.74
CA ILE A 117 -15.30 -0.88 -14.56
C ILE A 117 -13.97 -1.18 -15.23
N ILE A 118 -13.01 -1.73 -14.49
CA ILE A 118 -11.73 -2.16 -15.02
C ILE A 118 -11.75 -3.67 -15.25
N THR A 119 -11.24 -4.09 -16.41
CA THR A 119 -11.13 -5.50 -16.81
C THR A 119 -9.66 -5.88 -17.03
N GLY A 120 -9.40 -7.19 -17.04
CA GLY A 120 -8.04 -7.69 -17.22
C GLY A 120 -7.93 -9.19 -17.00
N GLN A 121 -6.68 -9.62 -16.76
CA GLN A 121 -6.31 -10.99 -16.44
C GLN A 121 -5.54 -11.05 -15.11
N ALA A 122 -5.67 -12.18 -14.42
CA ALA A 122 -4.96 -12.58 -13.22
C ALA A 122 -5.04 -14.12 -13.12
N PRO A 123 -4.28 -14.77 -12.22
CA PRO A 123 -4.47 -16.19 -11.95
C PRO A 123 -5.93 -16.51 -11.58
N PRO A 124 -6.48 -17.69 -11.92
CA PRO A 124 -7.87 -18.03 -11.66
C PRO A 124 -8.28 -17.92 -10.18
N ASP A 125 -9.56 -17.63 -9.94
CA ASP A 125 -10.20 -17.62 -8.62
C ASP A 125 -9.41 -16.84 -7.53
N THR A 126 -8.71 -15.77 -7.90
CA THR A 126 -7.79 -14.99 -7.04
C THR A 126 -8.46 -13.71 -6.54
N SER A 127 -8.27 -13.37 -5.27
CA SER A 127 -8.82 -12.13 -4.67
C SER A 127 -8.00 -10.91 -5.07
N LEU A 128 -8.65 -9.86 -5.58
CA LEU A 128 -8.00 -8.71 -6.23
C LEU A 128 -8.42 -7.38 -5.58
N ALA A 129 -7.46 -6.49 -5.40
CA ALA A 129 -7.68 -5.07 -5.11
C ALA A 129 -7.06 -4.20 -6.20
N ILE A 130 -7.82 -3.20 -6.65
CA ILE A 130 -7.34 -2.14 -7.54
C ILE A 130 -7.08 -0.90 -6.68
N MET A 131 -5.85 -0.40 -6.69
CA MET A 131 -5.37 0.61 -5.76
C MET A 131 -4.63 1.73 -6.49
N ASP A 132 -4.74 2.96 -6.00
CA ASP A 132 -3.98 4.12 -6.49
C ASP A 132 -2.54 4.05 -5.95
N VAL A 133 -1.61 3.73 -6.85
CA VAL A 133 -0.17 3.58 -6.57
C VAL A 133 0.49 4.95 -6.36
N THR A 134 -0.04 5.99 -6.99
CA THR A 134 0.42 7.38 -6.80
C THR A 134 0.01 7.91 -5.41
N TYR A 135 -1.12 7.47 -4.87
CA TYR A 135 -1.66 7.92 -3.59
C TYR A 135 -1.60 6.84 -2.49
N ASN A 136 -0.39 6.31 -2.25
CA ASN A 136 -0.06 5.37 -1.16
C ASN A 136 -0.97 4.12 -1.06
N GLY A 137 -1.43 3.58 -2.19
CA GLY A 137 -2.23 2.36 -2.23
C GLY A 137 -3.70 2.57 -1.87
N SER A 138 -4.25 3.78 -2.00
CA SER A 138 -5.67 4.05 -1.72
C SER A 138 -6.58 3.13 -2.55
N LEU A 139 -7.51 2.42 -1.89
CA LEU A 139 -8.38 1.44 -2.55
C LEU A 139 -9.41 2.12 -3.48
N LEU A 140 -9.43 1.71 -4.75
CA LEU A 140 -10.33 2.21 -5.80
C LEU A 140 -11.48 1.25 -6.10
N GLY A 141 -11.25 -0.05 -5.89
CA GLY A 141 -12.22 -1.14 -6.00
C GLY A 141 -11.61 -2.50 -5.67
N ALA A 142 -12.46 -3.51 -5.42
CA ALA A 142 -12.03 -4.86 -5.08
C ALA A 142 -12.95 -5.91 -5.72
N GLY A 143 -12.45 -7.12 -5.92
CA GLY A 143 -13.21 -8.23 -6.52
C GLY A 143 -12.41 -9.52 -6.60
N ARG A 144 -12.72 -10.34 -7.61
CA ARG A 144 -12.06 -11.63 -7.86
C ARG A 144 -11.89 -11.86 -9.36
N SER A 145 -10.86 -12.58 -9.76
CA SER A 145 -10.84 -13.25 -11.07
C SER A 145 -11.79 -14.45 -11.06
N ASP A 146 -12.30 -14.81 -12.23
CA ASP A 146 -13.07 -16.03 -12.46
C ASP A 146 -12.17 -17.26 -12.70
N SER A 147 -12.79 -18.42 -12.94
CA SER A 147 -12.09 -19.68 -13.21
C SER A 147 -11.34 -19.71 -14.56
N SER A 148 -11.45 -18.68 -15.39
CA SER A 148 -10.65 -18.46 -16.61
C SER A 148 -9.50 -17.47 -16.42
N GLY A 149 -9.39 -16.87 -15.23
CA GLY A 149 -8.42 -15.82 -14.92
C GLY A 149 -8.85 -14.42 -15.38
N ARG A 150 -10.06 -14.23 -15.91
CA ARG A 150 -10.57 -12.91 -16.30
C ARG A 150 -11.17 -12.21 -15.08
N PHE A 151 -11.04 -10.89 -15.00
CA PHE A 151 -11.71 -10.08 -13.97
C PHE A 151 -12.46 -8.89 -14.56
N SER A 152 -13.43 -8.40 -13.79
CA SER A 152 -14.24 -7.22 -14.08
C SER A 152 -14.64 -6.57 -12.75
N ILE A 153 -13.98 -5.46 -12.39
CA ILE A 153 -14.06 -4.84 -11.07
C ILE A 153 -14.62 -3.43 -11.21
N PRO A 154 -15.74 -3.09 -10.55
CA PRO A 154 -16.23 -1.72 -10.50
C PRO A 154 -15.27 -0.86 -9.66
N VAL A 155 -14.99 0.35 -10.12
CA VAL A 155 -14.06 1.29 -9.48
C VAL A 155 -14.64 2.70 -9.40
N SER A 156 -14.07 3.52 -8.53
CA SER A 156 -14.39 4.94 -8.43
C SER A 156 -13.15 5.76 -8.10
N GLY A 157 -13.19 7.07 -8.34
CA GLY A 157 -12.08 7.98 -8.00
C GLY A 157 -10.86 7.89 -8.91
N LEU A 158 -11.00 7.39 -10.14
CA LEU A 158 -9.90 7.42 -11.13
C LEU A 158 -9.53 8.87 -11.48
N VAL A 159 -8.23 9.16 -11.54
CA VAL A 159 -7.68 10.49 -11.89
C VAL A 159 -6.66 10.32 -13.02
N ALA A 160 -6.83 11.08 -14.10
CA ALA A 160 -5.90 11.07 -15.23
C ALA A 160 -4.48 11.45 -14.78
N GLY A 161 -3.48 10.68 -15.22
CA GLY A 161 -2.08 10.83 -14.83
C GLY A 161 -1.69 10.14 -13.52
N ASN A 162 -2.62 9.63 -12.70
CA ASN A 162 -2.28 8.74 -11.61
C ASN A 162 -1.95 7.33 -12.15
N ARG A 163 -1.14 6.57 -11.40
CA ARG A 163 -0.86 5.16 -11.66
C ARG A 163 -1.71 4.29 -10.74
N ILE A 164 -2.30 3.24 -11.29
CA ILE A 164 -3.04 2.21 -10.53
C ILE A 164 -2.33 0.87 -10.61
N GLY A 165 -2.63 -0.02 -9.65
CA GLY A 165 -2.01 -1.34 -9.55
C GLY A 165 -2.98 -2.42 -9.11
N ILE A 166 -2.71 -3.66 -9.53
CA ILE A 166 -3.43 -4.86 -9.08
C ILE A 166 -2.67 -5.49 -7.91
N GLY A 167 -3.25 -5.48 -6.72
CA GLY A 167 -2.76 -6.20 -5.54
C GLY A 167 -3.64 -7.42 -5.22
N ILE A 168 -3.16 -8.29 -4.32
CA ILE A 168 -4.02 -9.32 -3.71
C ILE A 168 -4.98 -8.64 -2.73
N GLY A 169 -6.29 -8.81 -2.93
CA GLY A 169 -7.32 -8.10 -2.17
C GLY A 169 -7.62 -8.68 -0.78
N GLU A 170 -7.19 -9.90 -0.50
CA GLU A 170 -7.41 -10.60 0.77
C GLU A 170 -6.22 -11.53 1.05
N ILE A 171 -5.58 -11.38 2.22
CA ILE A 171 -4.53 -12.30 2.68
C ILE A 171 -5.21 -13.51 3.35
N PRO A 172 -5.05 -14.75 2.85
CA PRO A 172 -5.64 -15.92 3.47
C PRO A 172 -5.15 -16.13 4.92
N SER A 173 -6.05 -16.53 5.81
CA SER A 173 -5.71 -16.78 7.22
C SER A 173 -4.58 -17.82 7.35
N GLY A 174 -3.44 -17.40 7.89
CA GLY A 174 -2.24 -18.24 8.06
C GLY A 174 -1.18 -18.08 6.97
N GLN A 175 -1.39 -17.23 5.96
CA GLN A 175 -0.34 -16.78 5.05
C GLN A 175 0.13 -15.36 5.42
N SER A 176 1.38 -15.04 5.09
CA SER A 176 1.92 -13.68 5.11
C SER A 176 1.87 -13.04 3.72
N LEU A 177 2.10 -11.72 3.66
CA LEU A 177 2.26 -11.00 2.39
C LEU A 177 3.48 -11.51 1.60
N ASN A 178 4.52 -12.03 2.26
CA ASN A 178 5.71 -12.56 1.60
C ASN A 178 5.41 -13.91 0.91
N ASP A 179 4.67 -14.80 1.58
CA ASP A 179 4.29 -16.10 0.99
C ASP A 179 3.42 -15.91 -0.27
N LEU A 180 2.51 -14.93 -0.22
CA LEU A 180 1.72 -14.50 -1.37
C LEU A 180 2.60 -13.88 -2.47
N ALA A 181 3.58 -13.05 -2.10
CA ALA A 181 4.51 -12.45 -3.05
C ALA A 181 5.28 -13.53 -3.82
N GLU A 182 5.88 -14.49 -3.12
CA GLU A 182 6.63 -15.60 -3.73
C GLU A 182 5.73 -16.50 -4.58
N HIS A 183 4.51 -16.80 -4.12
CA HIS A 183 3.54 -17.61 -4.86
C HIS A 183 3.09 -16.96 -6.18
N TYR A 184 2.83 -15.64 -6.16
CA TYR A 184 2.30 -14.91 -7.31
C TYR A 184 3.38 -14.22 -8.18
N PHE A 185 4.64 -14.15 -7.73
CA PHE A 185 5.75 -13.57 -8.50
C PHE A 185 5.92 -14.16 -9.92
N PRO A 186 5.76 -15.48 -10.17
CA PRO A 186 5.82 -16.03 -11.53
C PRO A 186 4.70 -15.53 -12.45
N TYR A 187 3.57 -15.10 -11.89
CA TYR A 187 2.39 -14.61 -12.61
C TYR A 187 2.38 -13.08 -12.77
N ARG A 188 3.47 -12.38 -12.44
CA ARG A 188 3.52 -10.91 -12.53
C ARG A 188 3.37 -10.40 -13.97
N GLY A 189 2.76 -9.22 -14.10
CA GLY A 189 2.71 -8.43 -15.32
C GLY A 189 3.99 -7.64 -15.57
N GLU A 190 4.02 -6.94 -16.71
CA GLU A 190 5.16 -6.08 -17.10
C GLU A 190 5.25 -4.82 -16.23
N GLY A 191 4.14 -4.37 -15.62
CA GLY A 191 4.12 -3.25 -14.67
C GLY A 191 4.36 -3.64 -13.21
N PHE A 192 4.94 -4.81 -12.91
CA PHE A 192 5.21 -5.26 -11.54
C PHE A 192 5.94 -4.20 -10.70
N MET A 193 5.46 -3.95 -9.47
CA MET A 193 6.05 -2.96 -8.58
C MET A 193 5.86 -3.35 -7.11
N ASN A 194 6.98 -3.54 -6.40
CA ASN A 194 7.02 -3.68 -4.95
C ASN A 194 7.40 -2.32 -4.33
N LEU A 195 6.48 -1.70 -3.60
CA LEU A 195 6.66 -0.40 -2.96
C LEU A 195 6.71 -0.55 -1.44
N PRO A 196 7.86 -0.26 -0.78
CA PRO A 196 7.98 -0.30 0.67
C PRO A 196 6.90 0.51 1.38
N ASN A 197 6.27 -0.09 2.39
CA ASN A 197 5.15 0.44 3.18
C ASN A 197 3.83 0.71 2.43
N VAL A 198 3.77 0.49 1.10
CA VAL A 198 2.55 0.69 0.29
C VAL A 198 1.95 -0.65 -0.16
N GLY A 199 2.77 -1.57 -0.66
CA GLY A 199 2.32 -2.89 -1.08
C GLY A 199 3.03 -3.46 -2.31
N ILE A 200 2.55 -4.63 -2.75
CA ILE A 200 3.06 -5.36 -3.91
C ILE A 200 1.96 -5.36 -4.98
N PHE A 201 2.26 -4.75 -6.11
CA PHE A 201 1.39 -4.64 -7.27
C PHE A 201 1.92 -5.54 -8.38
N TYR A 202 1.12 -6.50 -8.81
CA TYR A 202 1.55 -7.52 -9.77
C TYR A 202 1.54 -7.00 -11.20
N ASP A 203 0.70 -6.01 -11.49
CA ASP A 203 0.77 -5.17 -12.68
C ASP A 203 0.40 -3.73 -12.31
N THR A 204 0.90 -2.74 -13.05
CA THR A 204 0.58 -1.31 -12.85
C THR A 204 0.47 -0.55 -14.17
N VAL A 205 -0.52 0.34 -14.27
CA VAL A 205 -0.78 1.13 -15.49
C VAL A 205 -1.09 2.60 -15.16
N LEU A 206 -0.75 3.49 -16.08
CA LEU A 206 -1.09 4.91 -16.01
C LEU A 206 -2.54 5.12 -16.47
N ILE A 207 -3.30 5.95 -15.77
CA ILE A 207 -4.63 6.38 -16.23
C ILE A 207 -4.45 7.45 -17.31
N GLU A 208 -5.01 7.20 -18.49
CA GLU A 208 -5.04 8.11 -19.63
C GLU A 208 -6.07 9.26 -19.44
N PRO A 209 -5.87 10.42 -20.08
CA PRO A 209 -6.77 11.57 -20.00
C PRO A 209 -8.15 11.33 -20.63
#